data_AF-A0A433QYH0-F1
#
_entry.id   AF-A0A433QYH0-F1
#
_cell.length_a   1.000
_cell.length_b   1.000
_cell.length_c   1.000
_cell.angle_alpha   90.00
_cell.angle_beta   90.00
_cell.angle_gamma   90.00
#
_symmetry.space_group_name_H-M   'P 1'
#
loop_
_entity.id
_entity.type
_entity.pdbx_description
1 polymer ?
#
loop_
_entity_poly.entity_id
_entity_poly.type
_entity_poly.pdbx_seq_one_letter_code
_entity_poly.pdbx_strand_id
1 'polypeptide(L)'
;MRKNRKRVRMEKKDHLKIGQWLDTIVKTDTDAYYEYGTVEVAKSFQGMKSTKWLTDNLKLVKTLHNILFHLEVLVDHQGSLVKKLQVVGLVNSGLKCQVLQMSHPDGYVCLLERDELREVPIVVENLRDLFKLLKSIWQMKKMVRDCAPVVNSCHIPKMEEELFTELTGGGPKSPPRAAIIPWSFDTPTKRKH
;
A
#
# COMPACT_ATOMS: atom_id res chain seq x y z
N MET A 1 -4.85 -6.45 -26.81
CA MET A 1 -3.91 -6.99 -25.81
C MET A 1 -3.50 -5.86 -24.86
N ARG A 2 -3.76 -5.98 -23.54
CA ARG A 2 -3.37 -4.95 -22.55
C ARG A 2 -1.85 -4.76 -22.54
N LYS A 3 -1.40 -3.50 -22.50
CA LYS A 3 0.01 -3.08 -22.54
C LYS A 3 0.87 -3.68 -21.41
N ASN A 4 0.25 -4.05 -20.28
CA ASN A 4 0.95 -4.52 -19.08
C ASN A 4 0.90 -6.04 -18.86
N ARG A 5 0.38 -6.82 -19.82
CA ARG A 5 0.20 -8.28 -19.68
C ARG A 5 1.52 -9.07 -19.65
N LYS A 6 2.62 -8.50 -20.14
CA LYS A 6 3.93 -9.17 -20.31
C LYS A 6 5.04 -8.60 -19.43
N ARG A 7 4.74 -7.86 -18.37
CA ARG A 7 5.80 -7.28 -17.52
C ARG A 7 6.47 -8.42 -16.72
N VAL A 8 7.72 -8.71 -17.07
CA VAL A 8 8.58 -9.64 -16.32
C VAL A 8 9.14 -8.89 -15.12
N ARG A 9 9.02 -9.47 -13.91
CA ARG A 9 9.62 -8.94 -12.68
C ARG A 9 11.14 -9.04 -12.80
N MET A 10 11.85 -7.92 -12.73
CA MET A 10 13.29 -7.96 -12.49
C MET A 10 13.50 -7.95 -10.98
N GLU A 11 14.07 -9.03 -10.45
CA GLU A 11 14.66 -9.03 -9.12
C GLU A 11 15.90 -8.15 -9.15
N LYS A 12 15.87 -7.01 -8.45
CA LYS A 12 17.07 -6.42 -7.86
C LYS A 12 16.76 -5.36 -6.81
N LYS A 13 17.63 -5.43 -5.80
CA LYS A 13 17.73 -4.73 -4.53
C LYS A 13 17.55 -3.20 -4.65
N ASP A 14 17.09 -2.64 -3.54
CA ASP A 14 16.92 -1.21 -3.25
C ASP A 14 15.75 -0.56 -4.01
N HIS A 15 14.51 -0.87 -3.65
CA HIS A 15 13.35 -0.33 -4.34
C HIS A 15 13.12 1.16 -4.07
N LEU A 16 13.41 1.97 -5.09
CA LEU A 16 12.58 3.09 -5.55
C LEU A 16 12.67 3.18 -7.08
N LYS A 17 11.80 2.49 -7.84
CA LYS A 17 11.58 2.78 -9.28
C LYS A 17 10.14 2.49 -9.71
N ILE A 18 9.24 3.45 -9.42
CA ILE A 18 8.11 3.97 -10.22
C ILE A 18 7.35 4.96 -9.30
N GLY A 19 7.50 6.28 -9.50
CA GLY A 19 6.65 7.27 -8.82
C GLY A 19 7.30 8.65 -8.58
N GLN A 20 6.46 9.69 -8.54
CA GLN A 20 6.83 11.05 -8.12
C GLN A 20 7.42 11.02 -6.70
N TRP A 21 8.45 11.84 -6.43
CA TRP A 21 9.02 12.01 -5.10
C TRP A 21 7.92 12.46 -4.14
N LEU A 22 7.77 11.73 -3.02
CA LEU A 22 6.88 12.06 -1.92
C LEU A 22 7.71 12.71 -0.81
N ASP A 23 7.08 13.56 -0.01
CA ASP A 23 7.80 14.29 1.03
C ASP A 23 8.30 13.38 2.17
N THR A 24 7.61 12.29 2.47
CA THR A 24 8.05 11.32 3.48
C THR A 24 7.57 9.90 3.19
N ILE A 25 8.38 8.93 3.60
CA ILE A 25 8.08 7.49 3.55
C ILE A 25 8.24 6.91 4.96
N VAL A 26 7.29 6.07 5.36
CA VAL A 26 7.33 5.29 6.61
C VAL A 26 7.88 3.91 6.28
N LYS A 27 9.03 3.58 6.87
CA LYS A 27 9.77 2.35 6.59
C LYS A 27 10.41 1.73 7.84
N THR A 28 10.87 0.49 7.72
CA THR A 28 11.75 -0.17 8.71
C THR A 28 13.16 0.42 8.68
N ASP A 29 13.85 0.33 9.82
CA ASP A 29 15.24 0.79 10.03
C ASP A 29 16.26 -0.37 9.95
N THR A 30 15.81 -1.56 9.55
CA THR A 30 16.61 -2.79 9.47
C THR A 30 17.13 -3.05 8.06
N ASP A 31 18.11 -3.96 7.92
CA ASP A 31 18.63 -4.43 6.61
C ASP A 31 17.52 -4.93 5.67
N ALA A 32 16.41 -5.42 6.22
CA ALA A 32 15.18 -5.66 5.49
C ALA A 32 14.39 -4.35 5.30
N TYR A 33 14.43 -3.81 4.07
CA TYR A 33 13.80 -2.55 3.67
C TYR A 33 12.32 -2.74 3.28
N TYR A 34 11.41 -2.41 4.20
CA TYR A 34 9.95 -2.47 3.98
C TYR A 34 9.30 -1.11 4.20
N GLU A 35 8.48 -0.71 3.23
CA GLU A 35 7.67 0.50 3.29
C GLU A 35 6.26 0.14 3.74
N TYR A 36 5.65 0.97 4.59
CA TYR A 36 4.30 0.75 5.12
C TYR A 36 3.39 1.97 4.93
N GLY A 37 3.97 3.11 4.54
CA GLY A 37 3.19 4.31 4.35
C GLY A 37 4.00 5.48 3.81
N THR A 38 3.30 6.58 3.59
CA THR A 38 3.87 7.78 2.99
C THR A 38 3.10 9.04 3.39
N VAL A 39 3.76 10.19 3.34
CA VAL A 39 3.17 11.51 3.59
C VAL A 39 3.46 12.45 2.43
N GLU A 40 2.45 13.22 2.04
CA GLU A 40 2.57 14.33 1.10
C GLU A 40 2.12 15.62 1.79
N VAL A 41 2.89 16.69 1.61
CA VAL A 41 2.74 17.98 2.28
C VAL A 41 2.59 19.11 1.26
N ALA A 42 1.63 19.98 1.51
CA ALA A 42 1.42 21.21 0.76
C ALA A 42 1.42 22.40 1.72
N LYS A 43 2.07 23.50 1.31
CA LYS A 43 2.18 24.72 2.12
C LYS A 43 0.81 25.34 2.46
N SER A 44 -0.16 25.27 1.56
CA SER A 44 -1.47 25.90 1.73
C SER A 44 -2.59 25.01 1.19
N PHE A 45 -3.79 25.19 1.76
CA PHE A 45 -5.01 24.50 1.34
C PHE A 45 -5.93 25.46 0.57
N GLN A 46 -6.17 25.14 -0.70
CA GLN A 46 -7.05 25.90 -1.60
C GLN A 46 -8.41 25.22 -1.81
N GLY A 47 -8.76 24.27 -0.94
CA GLY A 47 -9.99 23.47 -1.04
C GLY A 47 -9.78 22.10 -1.68
N MET A 48 -10.75 21.21 -1.45
CA MET A 48 -10.71 19.80 -1.91
C MET A 48 -10.79 19.64 -3.42
N LYS A 49 -11.28 20.67 -4.14
CA LYS A 49 -11.35 20.67 -5.61
C LYS A 49 -10.13 21.30 -6.26
N SER A 50 -9.17 21.79 -5.48
CA SER A 50 -7.95 22.38 -6.03
C SER A 50 -7.11 21.34 -6.75
N THR A 51 -6.49 21.74 -7.87
CA THR A 51 -5.63 20.85 -8.66
C THR A 51 -4.51 20.26 -7.81
N LYS A 52 -3.93 21.05 -6.90
CA LYS A 52 -2.87 20.57 -6.00
C LYS A 52 -3.39 19.49 -5.06
N TRP A 53 -4.52 19.72 -4.37
CA TRP A 53 -5.10 18.72 -3.48
C TRP A 53 -5.39 17.39 -4.19
N LEU A 54 -6.03 17.46 -5.37
CA LEU A 54 -6.37 16.27 -6.16
C LEU A 54 -5.13 15.54 -6.68
N THR A 55 -4.12 16.29 -7.13
CA THR A 55 -2.87 15.71 -7.66
C THR A 55 -2.09 15.02 -6.55
N ASP A 56 -1.94 15.66 -5.40
CA ASP A 56 -1.21 15.13 -4.25
C ASP A 56 -1.92 13.90 -3.66
N ASN A 57 -3.25 13.91 -3.57
CA ASN A 57 -4.03 12.73 -3.22
C ASN A 57 -3.84 11.58 -4.22
N LEU A 58 -3.86 11.87 -5.53
CA LEU A 58 -3.68 10.85 -6.56
C LEU A 58 -2.28 10.25 -6.53
N LYS A 59 -1.24 11.06 -6.29
CA LYS A 59 0.12 10.58 -6.06
C LYS A 59 0.16 9.62 -4.89
N LEU A 60 -0.36 10.06 -3.75
CA LEU A 60 -0.35 9.28 -2.51
C LEU A 60 -1.03 7.93 -2.72
N VAL A 61 -2.22 7.92 -3.33
CA VAL A 61 -2.97 6.68 -3.61
C VAL A 61 -2.19 5.73 -4.52
N LYS A 62 -1.52 6.23 -5.56
CA LYS A 62 -0.69 5.41 -6.45
C LYS A 62 0.50 4.80 -5.69
N THR A 63 1.12 5.57 -4.81
CA THR A 63 2.22 5.07 -3.98
C THR A 63 1.71 4.02 -3.00
N LEU A 64 0.61 4.27 -2.29
CA LEU A 64 0.02 3.28 -1.39
C LEU A 64 -0.27 1.97 -2.10
N HIS A 65 -0.86 2.01 -3.30
CA HIS A 65 -1.07 0.82 -4.09
C HIS A 65 0.25 0.10 -4.43
N ASN A 66 1.30 0.84 -4.78
CA ASN A 66 2.61 0.25 -5.06
C ASN A 66 3.24 -0.41 -3.82
N ILE A 67 3.15 0.26 -2.66
CA ILE A 67 3.63 -0.28 -1.39
C ILE A 67 2.85 -1.55 -1.02
N LEU A 68 1.50 -1.50 -1.08
CA LEU A 68 0.66 -2.65 -0.76
C LEU A 68 0.99 -3.84 -1.65
N PHE A 69 1.09 -3.62 -2.97
CA PHE A 69 1.48 -4.67 -3.90
C PHE A 69 2.86 -5.27 -3.57
N HIS A 70 3.82 -4.46 -3.12
CA HIS A 70 5.11 -4.96 -2.70
C HIS A 70 5.00 -5.85 -1.46
N LEU A 71 4.23 -5.43 -0.45
CA LEU A 71 3.98 -6.23 0.75
C LEU A 71 3.27 -7.56 0.41
N GLU A 72 2.34 -7.56 -0.54
CA GLU A 72 1.68 -8.77 -1.03
C GLU A 72 2.67 -9.76 -1.65
N VAL A 73 3.68 -9.26 -2.37
CA VAL A 73 4.75 -10.09 -2.93
C VAL A 73 5.61 -10.71 -1.83
N LEU A 74 5.92 -9.94 -0.78
CA LEU A 74 6.73 -10.43 0.34
C LEU A 74 6.06 -11.57 1.11
N VAL A 75 4.72 -11.57 1.16
CA VAL A 75 3.94 -12.65 1.79
C VAL A 75 3.51 -13.75 0.81
N ASP A 76 4.15 -13.82 -0.36
CA ASP A 76 3.87 -14.77 -1.45
C ASP A 76 2.38 -14.86 -1.83
N HIS A 77 1.68 -13.71 -1.80
CA HIS A 77 0.25 -13.62 -2.10
C HIS A 77 -0.64 -14.58 -1.28
N GLN A 78 -0.19 -15.04 -0.10
CA GLN A 78 -0.97 -15.92 0.76
C GLN A 78 -2.24 -15.20 1.23
N GLY A 79 -3.41 -15.64 0.79
CA GLY A 79 -4.68 -14.93 1.01
C GLY A 79 -4.99 -14.62 2.48
N SER A 80 -4.61 -15.49 3.42
CA SER A 80 -4.80 -15.27 4.86
C SER A 80 -3.93 -14.14 5.44
N LEU A 81 -2.77 -13.87 4.83
CA LEU A 81 -1.84 -12.81 5.20
C LEU A 81 -2.15 -11.51 4.44
N VAL A 82 -2.44 -11.61 3.14
CA VAL A 82 -2.81 -10.47 2.28
C VAL A 82 -3.99 -9.69 2.86
N LYS A 83 -5.01 -10.37 3.41
CA LYS A 83 -6.16 -9.72 4.07
C LYS A 83 -5.79 -8.89 5.30
N LYS A 84 -4.64 -9.19 5.92
CA LYS A 84 -4.14 -8.49 7.11
C LYS A 84 -3.20 -7.35 6.72
N LEU A 85 -2.76 -7.27 5.47
CA LEU A 85 -1.92 -6.18 4.99
C LEU A 85 -2.72 -4.89 4.89
N GLN A 86 -2.15 -3.83 5.43
CA GLN A 86 -2.67 -2.48 5.35
C GLN A 86 -1.51 -1.51 5.18
N VAL A 87 -1.71 -0.50 4.35
CA VAL A 87 -0.76 0.60 4.14
C VAL A 87 -1.45 1.92 4.35
N VAL A 88 -0.70 2.91 4.80
CA VAL A 88 -1.27 4.16 5.29
C VAL A 88 -0.63 5.38 4.64
N GLY A 89 -1.46 6.36 4.30
CA GLY A 89 -1.04 7.62 3.73
C GLY A 89 -1.50 8.79 4.58
N LEU A 90 -0.75 9.89 4.54
CA LEU A 90 -1.16 11.16 5.12
C LEU A 90 -1.04 12.26 4.07
N VAL A 91 -2.10 13.02 3.84
CA VAL A 91 -2.01 14.30 3.12
C VAL A 91 -2.13 15.42 4.14
N ASN A 92 -1.15 16.31 4.17
CA ASN A 92 -1.21 17.56 4.92
C ASN A 92 -1.18 18.75 3.96
N SER A 93 -2.08 19.70 4.11
CA SER A 93 -2.17 20.90 3.28
C SER A 93 -2.50 22.09 4.16
N GLY A 94 -1.52 22.97 4.40
CA GLY A 94 -1.63 23.98 5.44
C GLY A 94 -1.91 23.34 6.81
N LEU A 95 -3.06 23.65 7.40
CA LEU A 95 -3.54 23.06 8.65
C LEU A 95 -4.51 21.90 8.45
N LYS A 96 -4.83 21.55 7.20
CA LYS A 96 -5.77 20.47 6.88
C LYS A 96 -5.03 19.16 6.70
N CYS A 97 -5.48 18.13 7.40
CA CYS A 97 -4.85 16.83 7.42
C CYS A 97 -5.88 15.73 7.17
N GLN A 98 -5.53 14.76 6.31
CA GLN A 98 -6.35 13.60 6.01
C GLN A 98 -5.50 12.33 6.01
N VAL A 99 -5.95 11.33 6.75
CA VAL A 99 -5.37 9.97 6.72
C VAL A 99 -6.08 9.17 5.64
N LEU A 100 -5.30 8.39 4.89
CA LEU A 100 -5.76 7.44 3.90
C LEU A 100 -5.27 6.05 4.31
N GLN A 101 -6.10 5.05 4.07
CA GLN A 101 -5.75 3.65 4.33
C GLN A 101 -6.08 2.83 3.09
N MET A 102 -5.15 1.97 2.68
CA MET A 102 -5.40 1.00 1.61
C MET A 102 -5.18 -0.42 2.10
N SER A 103 -6.11 -1.30 1.76
CA SER A 103 -6.08 -2.72 2.13
C SER A 103 -6.64 -3.60 1.00
N HIS A 104 -6.47 -4.91 1.14
CA HIS A 104 -6.98 -5.89 0.20
C HIS A 104 -8.00 -6.82 0.89
N PRO A 105 -9.30 -6.46 0.93
CA PRO A 105 -10.30 -7.20 1.70
C PRO A 105 -10.57 -8.61 1.14
N ASP A 106 -10.80 -8.73 -0.18
CA ASP A 106 -11.02 -10.01 -0.86
C ASP A 106 -11.01 -9.85 -2.40
N GLY A 107 -10.51 -10.85 -3.13
CA GLY A 107 -10.57 -10.89 -4.60
C GLY A 107 -9.41 -10.22 -5.34
N TYR A 108 -9.71 -9.28 -6.23
CA TYR A 108 -8.73 -8.58 -7.09
C TYR A 108 -8.85 -7.04 -6.98
N VAL A 109 -9.38 -6.55 -5.86
CA VAL A 109 -9.72 -5.13 -5.67
C VAL A 109 -9.04 -4.63 -4.40
N CYS A 110 -8.31 -3.51 -4.54
CA CYS A 110 -7.81 -2.76 -3.40
C CYS A 110 -8.90 -1.80 -2.91
N LEU A 111 -9.17 -1.80 -1.61
CA LEU A 111 -10.05 -0.84 -0.97
C LEU A 111 -9.23 0.34 -0.47
N LEU A 112 -9.66 1.55 -0.80
CA LEU A 112 -9.08 2.79 -0.30
C LEU A 112 -10.11 3.51 0.57
N GLU A 113 -9.82 3.61 1.85
CA GLU A 113 -10.59 4.37 2.82
C GLU A 113 -9.91 5.72 3.07
N ARG A 114 -10.73 6.76 3.24
CA ARG A 114 -10.27 8.11 3.55
C ARG A 114 -10.96 8.58 4.81
N ASP A 115 -10.17 8.96 5.80
CA ASP A 115 -10.68 9.57 7.01
C ASP A 115 -11.30 10.94 6.72
N GLU A 116 -12.06 11.46 7.68
CA GLU A 116 -12.51 12.84 7.66
C GLU A 116 -11.34 13.81 7.49
N LEU A 117 -11.52 14.84 6.66
CA LEU A 117 -10.57 15.94 6.58
C LEU A 117 -10.60 16.74 7.89
N ARG A 118 -9.55 16.64 8.69
CA ARG A 118 -9.42 17.33 9.98
C ARG A 118 -8.57 18.58 9.83
N GLU A 119 -8.72 19.50 10.77
CA GLU A 119 -7.96 20.73 10.85
C GLU A 119 -7.20 20.79 12.17
N VAL A 120 -5.94 21.24 12.11
CA VAL A 120 -5.16 21.56 13.29
C VAL A 120 -5.76 22.82 13.92
N PRO A 121 -6.27 22.74 15.15
CA PRO A 121 -6.85 23.92 15.81
C PRO A 121 -5.79 25.00 16.05
N ILE A 122 -6.18 26.25 15.80
CA ILE A 122 -5.35 27.44 16.07
C ILE A 122 -5.73 28.16 17.36
N VAL A 123 -6.80 27.73 18.02
CA VAL A 123 -7.31 28.32 19.27
C VAL A 123 -7.50 27.21 20.30
N VAL A 124 -7.24 27.54 21.57
CA VAL A 124 -7.18 26.56 22.68
C VAL A 124 -8.56 25.98 22.98
N GLU A 125 -9.63 26.73 22.75
CA GLU A 125 -11.02 26.30 22.99
C GLU A 125 -11.40 25.08 22.12
N ASN A 126 -10.72 24.91 20.98
CA ASN A 126 -10.96 23.81 20.04
C ASN A 126 -10.03 22.60 20.29
N LEU A 127 -9.48 22.45 21.50
CA LEU A 127 -8.60 21.33 21.87
C LEU A 127 -9.24 19.95 21.62
N ARG A 128 -10.58 19.87 21.69
CA ARG A 128 -11.32 18.65 21.35
C ARG A 128 -11.01 18.14 19.94
N ASP A 129 -10.87 19.04 18.96
CA ASP A 129 -10.58 18.66 17.58
C ASP A 129 -9.12 18.24 17.40
N LEU A 130 -8.21 18.79 18.21
CA LEU A 130 -6.83 18.32 18.29
C LEU A 130 -6.77 16.86 18.76
N PHE A 131 -7.54 16.48 19.78
CA PHE A 131 -7.58 15.07 20.23
C PHE A 131 -8.09 14.12 19.14
N LYS A 132 -9.08 14.55 18.32
CA LYS A 132 -9.55 13.76 17.18
C LYS A 132 -8.45 13.60 16.12
N LEU A 133 -7.70 14.66 15.84
CA LEU A 133 -6.56 14.61 14.92
C LEU A 133 -5.45 13.68 15.42
N LEU A 134 -5.06 13.82 16.69
CA LEU A 134 -4.06 12.96 17.33
C LEU A 134 -4.50 11.49 17.33
N LYS A 135 -5.80 11.23 17.52
CA LYS A 135 -6.36 9.88 17.39
C LYS A 135 -6.15 9.32 15.98
N SER A 136 -6.45 10.08 14.92
CA SER A 136 -6.23 9.63 13.53
C SER A 136 -4.74 9.34 13.26
N ILE A 137 -3.82 10.18 13.74
CA ILE A 137 -2.37 9.94 13.61
C ILE A 137 -1.93 8.70 14.40
N TRP A 138 -2.47 8.50 15.60
CA TRP A 138 -2.19 7.31 16.39
C TRP A 138 -2.71 6.03 15.72
N GLN A 139 -3.90 6.08 15.09
CA GLN A 139 -4.45 4.97 14.31
C GLN A 139 -3.54 4.63 13.12
N MET A 140 -3.00 5.64 12.42
CA MET A 140 -1.99 5.44 11.37
C MET A 140 -0.78 4.67 11.90
N LYS A 141 -0.21 5.09 13.04
CA LYS A 141 0.92 4.39 13.67
C LYS A 141 0.56 2.95 14.08
N LYS A 142 -0.65 2.74 14.62
CA LYS A 142 -1.14 1.42 15.00
C LYS A 142 -1.24 0.49 13.80
N MET A 143 -1.78 0.95 12.67
CA MET A 143 -1.89 0.15 11.44
C MET A 143 -0.51 -0.33 10.94
N VAL A 144 0.49 0.55 10.92
CA VAL A 144 1.86 0.17 10.55
C VAL A 144 2.41 -0.89 11.50
N ARG A 145 2.23 -0.69 12.80
CA ARG A 145 2.68 -1.64 13.83
C ARG A 145 2.00 -3.00 13.69
N ASP A 146 0.71 -3.03 13.36
CA ASP A 146 -0.06 -4.26 13.23
C ASP A 146 0.25 -4.99 11.90
N CYS A 147 0.65 -4.26 10.85
CA CYS A 147 1.06 -4.81 9.54
C CYS A 147 2.48 -5.40 9.55
N ALA A 148 3.43 -4.77 10.27
CA ALA A 148 4.82 -5.23 10.36
C ALA A 148 5.00 -6.72 10.74
N PRO A 149 4.35 -7.28 11.78
CA PRO A 149 4.52 -8.69 12.14
C PRO A 149 3.98 -9.65 11.07
N VAL A 150 2.98 -9.24 10.27
CA VAL A 150 2.45 -10.06 9.16
C VAL A 150 3.55 -10.29 8.13
N VAL A 151 4.25 -9.23 7.75
CA VAL A 151 5.38 -9.30 6.80
C VAL A 151 6.55 -10.05 7.42
N ASN A 152 6.89 -9.77 8.68
CA ASN A 152 8.01 -10.42 9.36
C ASN A 152 7.81 -11.92 9.60
N SER A 153 6.56 -12.37 9.77
CA SER A 153 6.24 -13.80 9.97
C SER A 153 6.58 -14.66 8.74
N CYS A 154 6.69 -14.08 7.55
CA CYS A 154 7.14 -14.76 6.34
C CYS A 154 8.66 -14.95 6.27
N HIS A 155 9.42 -14.32 7.17
CA HIS A 155 10.89 -14.43 7.25
C HIS A 155 11.37 -15.39 8.33
N ILE A 156 10.47 -16.02 9.09
CA ILE A 156 10.84 -17.21 9.88
C ILE A 156 11.10 -18.31 8.87
N PRO A 157 12.32 -18.87 8.80
CA PRO A 157 12.68 -19.76 7.74
C PRO A 157 11.80 -21.01 7.80
N LYS A 158 10.90 -21.12 6.81
CA LYS A 158 10.44 -22.41 6.27
C LYS A 158 11.59 -23.18 5.58
N MET A 159 12.83 -22.73 5.76
CA MET A 159 14.02 -23.13 5.02
C MET A 159 14.47 -24.55 5.35
N GLU A 160 14.08 -25.13 6.49
CA GLU A 160 14.39 -26.55 6.75
C GLU A 160 13.30 -27.47 6.19
N GLU A 161 12.02 -27.22 6.46
CA GLU A 161 10.94 -28.07 5.95
C GLU A 161 10.76 -27.96 4.42
N GLU A 162 10.82 -26.77 3.83
CA GLU A 162 10.72 -26.61 2.36
C GLU A 162 11.94 -27.19 1.64
N LEU A 163 13.16 -27.04 2.20
CA LEU A 163 14.39 -27.62 1.65
C LEU A 163 14.39 -29.15 1.77
N PHE A 164 13.92 -29.69 2.91
CA PHE A 164 13.81 -31.14 3.10
C PHE A 164 12.80 -31.75 2.10
N THR A 165 11.70 -31.05 1.85
CA THR A 165 10.68 -31.47 0.87
C THR A 165 11.18 -31.35 -0.57
N GLU A 166 11.95 -30.31 -0.90
CA GLU A 166 12.60 -30.12 -2.20
C GLU A 166 13.65 -31.20 -2.50
N LEU A 167 14.42 -31.62 -1.48
CA LEU A 167 15.49 -32.61 -1.62
C LEU A 167 15.00 -34.07 -1.64
N THR A 168 13.84 -34.39 -1.03
CA THR A 168 13.42 -35.79 -0.82
C THR A 168 12.26 -36.29 -1.67
N GLY A 169 11.52 -35.45 -2.42
CA GLY A 169 10.55 -36.01 -3.37
C GLY A 169 9.61 -35.04 -4.07
N GLY A 170 9.64 -35.08 -5.41
CA GLY A 170 8.51 -34.80 -6.30
C GLY A 170 7.77 -33.49 -6.03
N GLY A 171 8.34 -32.38 -6.52
CA GLY A 171 7.92 -31.02 -6.19
C GLY A 171 6.39 -30.78 -6.18
N PRO A 172 5.86 -30.08 -5.17
CA PRO A 172 4.49 -29.61 -5.22
C PRO A 172 4.37 -28.63 -6.39
N LYS A 173 3.42 -28.87 -7.30
CA LYS A 173 3.06 -27.88 -8.33
C LYS A 173 2.66 -26.61 -7.59
N SER A 174 3.54 -25.61 -7.62
CA SER A 174 3.25 -24.29 -7.07
C SER A 174 1.88 -23.86 -7.61
N PRO A 175 0.97 -23.31 -6.78
CA PRO A 175 -0.22 -22.68 -7.34
C PRO A 175 0.25 -21.66 -8.39
N PRO A 176 -0.46 -21.53 -9.52
CA PRO A 176 0.02 -20.73 -10.64
C PRO A 176 0.39 -19.33 -10.14
N ARG A 177 1.66 -18.95 -10.33
CA ARG A 177 2.24 -17.64 -9.96
C ARG A 177 1.57 -16.45 -10.66
N ALA A 178 0.53 -16.71 -11.46
CA ALA A 178 -0.29 -15.74 -12.13
C ALA A 178 -1.75 -15.98 -11.74
N ALA A 179 -2.37 -14.96 -11.15
CA ALA A 179 -3.81 -14.89 -11.03
C ALA A 179 -4.47 -15.21 -12.39
N ILE A 180 -5.42 -16.15 -12.40
CA ILE A 180 -6.22 -16.45 -13.59
C ILE A 180 -7.18 -15.28 -13.79
N ILE A 181 -6.81 -14.36 -14.70
CA ILE A 181 -7.64 -13.22 -15.05
C ILE A 181 -8.82 -13.73 -15.91
N PRO A 182 -10.08 -13.57 -15.47
CA PRO A 182 -11.24 -14.02 -16.23
C PRO A 182 -11.41 -13.24 -17.53
N TRP A 183 -12.05 -13.87 -18.52
CA TRP A 183 -12.34 -13.26 -19.83
C TRP A 183 -13.16 -11.96 -19.75
N SER A 184 -13.92 -11.76 -18.68
CA SER A 184 -14.69 -10.53 -18.42
C SER A 184 -13.82 -9.28 -18.27
N PHE A 185 -12.50 -9.43 -18.10
CA PHE A 185 -11.56 -8.30 -18.04
C PHE A 185 -11.01 -7.89 -19.40
N ASP A 186 -11.28 -8.61 -20.48
CA ASP A 186 -10.79 -8.26 -21.81
C ASP A 186 -11.61 -7.12 -22.43
N THR A 187 -10.94 -6.06 -22.85
CA THR A 187 -11.59 -4.97 -23.61
C THR A 187 -11.88 -5.47 -25.03
N PRO A 188 -13.14 -5.41 -25.51
CA PRO A 188 -13.47 -5.82 -26.86
C PRO A 188 -12.69 -4.98 -27.87
N THR A 189 -11.95 -5.65 -28.75
CA THR A 189 -11.23 -5.00 -29.84
C THR A 189 -12.24 -4.43 -30.82
N LYS A 190 -12.20 -3.11 -31.03
CA LYS A 190 -13.00 -2.44 -32.06
C LYS A 190 -12.76 -3.15 -33.41
N ARG A 191 -13.83 -3.64 -34.04
CA ARG A 191 -13.78 -4.05 -35.44
C ARG A 191 -13.49 -2.79 -36.25
N LYS A 192 -12.40 -2.81 -37.03
CA LYS A 192 -12.17 -1.78 -38.04
C LYS A 192 -13.19 -2.03 -39.15
N HIS A 193 -14.08 -1.07 -39.36
CA HIS A 193 -14.84 -0.94 -40.60
C HIS A 193 -13.94 -0.30 -41.66
#